data_AF-A0A952RYB0-F1
#
_entry.id   AF-A0A952RYB0-F1
#
_cell.length_a   1.000
_cell.length_b   1.000
_cell.length_c   1.000
_cell.angle_alpha   90.00
_cell.angle_beta   90.00
_cell.angle_gamma   90.00
#
_symmetry.space_group_name_H-M   'P 1'
#
loop_
_entity.id
_entity.type
_entity.pdbx_description
1 polymer ?
#
loop_
_entity_poly.entity_id
_entity_poly.type
_entity_poly.pdbx_seq_one_letter_code
_entity_poly.pdbx_strand_id
1 'polypeptide(L)'
;MNVAQIDKNQLDIDLPNAKLAYTIIQSLLEANEALSDLLVVAAHALDEDVTKALTMTNEWQKYLESKRNMEKTKAQIEKFTENLKNLEVGSSTADSL
;
A
#
# COMPACT_ATOMS: atom_id res chain seq x y z
N MET A 1 23.76 -10.86 -30.10
CA MET A 1 22.71 -10.06 -29.43
C MET A 1 22.68 -10.53 -27.98
N ASN A 2 23.39 -9.85 -27.08
CA ASN A 2 23.39 -10.23 -25.67
C ASN A 2 22.19 -9.59 -25.01
N VAL A 3 21.24 -10.42 -24.59
CA VAL A 3 20.16 -10.00 -23.70
C VAL A 3 20.84 -9.62 -22.40
N ALA A 4 20.84 -8.32 -22.08
CA ALA A 4 21.29 -7.84 -20.79
C ALA A 4 20.50 -8.60 -19.71
N GLN A 5 21.19 -9.50 -19.00
CA GLN A 5 20.69 -10.05 -17.77
C GLN A 5 20.47 -8.85 -16.85
N ILE A 6 19.21 -8.48 -16.62
CA ILE A 6 18.86 -7.55 -15.55
C ILE A 6 19.25 -8.28 -14.26
N ASP A 7 20.38 -7.89 -13.71
CA ASP A 7 20.94 -8.44 -12.49
C ASP A 7 19.96 -8.12 -11.35
N LYS A 8 19.35 -9.16 -10.75
CA LYS A 8 18.35 -9.02 -9.69
C LYS A 8 18.89 -8.36 -8.41
N ASN A 9 20.20 -8.10 -8.36
CA ASN A 9 20.90 -7.47 -7.23
C ASN A 9 21.06 -5.93 -7.38
N GLN A 10 20.51 -5.30 -8.41
CA GLN A 10 20.70 -3.86 -8.67
C GLN A 10 19.64 -2.92 -8.08
N LEU A 11 18.76 -3.40 -7.20
CA LEU A 11 17.90 -2.53 -6.39
C LEU A 11 18.55 -2.30 -5.03
N ASP A 12 19.70 -1.62 -5.03
CA ASP A 12 20.32 -1.12 -3.81
C ASP A 12 19.58 0.16 -3.40
N ILE A 13 18.43 -0.01 -2.75
CA ILE A 13 17.68 1.11 -2.19
C ILE A 13 18.37 1.48 -0.88
N ASP A 14 19.05 2.63 -0.87
CA ASP A 14 19.63 3.16 0.36
C ASP A 14 18.55 3.46 1.42
N LEU A 15 18.96 3.47 2.68
CA LEU A 15 18.04 3.66 3.81
C LEU A 15 17.22 4.97 3.72
N PRO A 16 17.78 6.11 3.29
CA PRO A 16 16.99 7.33 3.07
C PRO A 16 15.87 7.17 2.03
N ASN A 17 16.15 6.59 0.87
CA ASN A 17 15.15 6.36 -0.17
C ASN A 17 14.10 5.32 0.27
N ALA A 18 14.50 4.32 1.05
CA ALA A 18 13.59 3.35 1.64
C ALA A 18 12.61 4.01 2.64
N LYS A 19 13.11 4.93 3.48
CA LYS A 19 12.28 5.71 4.41
C LYS A 19 11.31 6.64 3.67
N LEU A 20 11.78 7.30 2.62
CA LEU A 20 10.92 8.15 1.78
C LEU A 20 9.81 7.33 1.10
N ALA A 21 10.16 6.20 0.49
CA ALA A 21 9.20 5.31 -0.13
C ALA A 21 8.14 4.84 0.89
N TYR A 22 8.56 4.48 2.10
CA TYR A 22 7.65 4.13 3.18
C TYR A 22 6.66 5.27 3.51
N THR A 23 7.14 6.49 3.70
CA THR A 23 6.27 7.64 4.01
C THR A 23 5.26 7.91 2.89
N ILE A 24 5.70 7.88 1.62
CA ILE A 24 4.81 8.07 0.47
C ILE A 24 3.71 6.99 0.46
N ILE A 25 4.11 5.73 0.64
CA ILE A 25 3.18 4.60 0.65
C ILE A 25 2.19 4.73 1.82
N GLN A 26 2.66 5.09 3.00
CA GLN A 26 1.82 5.28 4.18
C GLN A 26 0.77 6.37 3.95
N SER A 27 1.17 7.52 3.40
CA SER A 27 0.21 8.59 3.05
C SER A 27 -0.82 8.16 2.01
N LEU A 28 -0.44 7.32 1.05
CA LEU A 28 -1.37 6.77 0.05
C LEU A 28 -2.38 5.80 0.69
N LEU A 29 -1.93 4.96 1.63
CA LEU A 29 -2.82 4.06 2.37
C LEU A 29 -3.82 4.85 3.21
N GLU A 30 -3.37 5.87 3.94
CA GLU A 30 -4.22 6.74 4.75
C GLU A 30 -5.27 7.48 3.90
N ALA A 31 -4.86 8.00 2.74
CA ALA A 31 -5.79 8.62 1.80
C ALA A 31 -6.84 7.62 1.27
N ASN A 32 -6.46 6.37 1.04
CA ASN A 32 -7.38 5.32 0.60
C ASN A 32 -8.40 4.94 1.70
N GLU A 33 -7.95 4.88 2.96
CA GLU A 33 -8.84 4.65 4.11
C GLU A 33 -9.85 5.80 4.25
N ALA A 34 -9.39 7.05 4.18
CA ALA A 34 -10.29 8.22 4.23
C ALA A 34 -11.33 8.22 3.10
N LEU A 35 -10.96 7.79 1.88
CA LEU A 35 -11.89 7.64 0.77
C LEU A 35 -12.93 6.53 1.03
N SER A 36 -12.51 5.43 1.66
CA SER A 36 -13.42 4.33 2.03
C SER A 36 -14.43 4.79 3.08
N ASP A 37 -14.00 5.57 4.07
CA ASP A 37 -14.89 6.17 5.08
C ASP A 37 -15.88 7.15 4.44
N LEU A 38 -15.41 7.99 3.53
CA LEU A 38 -16.28 8.91 2.79
C LEU A 38 -17.34 8.17 1.97
N LEU A 39 -16.99 7.03 1.37
CA LEU A 39 -17.96 6.18 0.65
C LEU A 39 -19.05 5.65 1.58
N VAL A 40 -18.71 5.26 2.81
CA VAL A 40 -19.71 4.82 3.81
C VAL A 40 -20.65 5.98 4.16
N VAL A 41 -20.10 7.18 4.39
CA VAL A 41 -20.91 8.37 4.64
C VAL A 41 -21.82 8.70 3.45
N ALA A 42 -21.29 8.62 2.22
CA ALA A 42 -22.06 8.82 1.00
C ALA A 42 -23.18 7.79 0.86
N ALA A 43 -22.93 6.52 1.20
CA ALA A 43 -23.96 5.47 1.18
C ALA A 43 -25.11 5.77 2.16
N HIS A 44 -24.83 6.37 3.32
CA HIS A 44 -25.87 6.81 4.25
C HIS A 44 -26.70 7.99 3.74
N ALA A 45 -26.18 8.77 2.79
CA ALA A 45 -26.90 9.88 2.16
C ALA A 45 -27.75 9.44 0.96
N LEU A 46 -27.60 8.20 0.49
CA LEU A 46 -28.38 7.62 -0.60
C LEU A 46 -29.58 6.85 -0.05
N ASP A 47 -30.69 6.87 -0.80
CA ASP A 47 -31.83 6.01 -0.52
C ASP A 47 -31.44 4.52 -0.65
N GLU A 48 -32.16 3.66 0.07
CA GLU A 48 -31.87 2.21 0.14
C GLU A 48 -31.88 1.55 -1.26
N ASP A 49 -32.84 1.91 -2.11
CA ASP A 49 -32.96 1.36 -3.46
C ASP A 49 -31.80 1.78 -4.37
N VAL A 50 -31.34 3.03 -4.23
CA VAL A 50 -30.17 3.55 -4.96
C VAL A 50 -28.90 2.85 -4.49
N THR A 51 -28.76 2.66 -3.18
CA THR A 51 -27.65 1.90 -2.59
C THR A 51 -27.63 0.46 -3.10
N LYS A 52 -28.77 -0.24 -3.09
CA LYS A 52 -28.88 -1.59 -3.65
C LYS A 52 -28.47 -1.64 -5.12
N ALA A 53 -29.03 -0.75 -5.94
CA ALA A 53 -28.69 -0.67 -7.36
C ALA A 53 -27.19 -0.44 -7.58
N LEU A 54 -26.57 0.46 -6.80
CA LEU A 54 -25.13 0.72 -6.84
C LEU A 54 -24.32 -0.54 -6.54
N THR A 55 -24.69 -1.33 -5.53
CA THR A 55 -23.94 -2.56 -5.18
C THR A 55 -24.02 -3.67 -6.24
N MET A 56 -24.96 -3.58 -7.17
CA MET A 56 -25.12 -4.52 -8.29
C MET A 56 -24.30 -4.12 -9.54
N THR A 57 -23.68 -2.95 -9.53
CA THR A 57 -22.89 -2.46 -10.67
C THR A 57 -21.53 -3.16 -10.80
N ASN A 58 -20.98 -3.15 -12.01
CA ASN A 58 -19.62 -3.64 -12.25
C ASN A 58 -18.57 -2.76 -11.56
N GLU A 59 -18.85 -1.47 -11.43
CA GLU A 59 -18.03 -0.48 -10.74
C GLU A 59 -17.88 -0.83 -9.26
N TRP A 60 -18.97 -1.26 -8.62
CA TRP A 60 -18.92 -1.74 -7.24
C TRP A 60 -18.07 -3.01 -7.09
N GLN A 61 -18.20 -3.96 -8.01
CA GLN A 61 -17.36 -5.18 -7.99
C GLN A 61 -15.88 -4.85 -8.16
N LYS A 62 -15.54 -3.94 -9.09
CA LYS A 62 -14.16 -3.44 -9.25
C LYS A 62 -13.65 -2.75 -8.00
N TYR A 63 -14.49 -1.95 -7.33
CA TYR A 63 -14.13 -1.31 -6.07
C TYR A 63 -13.85 -2.36 -4.97
N LEU A 64 -14.71 -3.37 -4.81
CA LEU A 64 -14.51 -4.43 -3.81
C LEU A 64 -13.22 -5.23 -4.07
N GLU A 65 -12.91 -5.52 -5.34
CA GLU A 65 -11.66 -6.17 -5.72
C GLU A 65 -10.45 -5.27 -5.41
N SER A 66 -10.53 -3.99 -5.77
CA SER A 66 -9.49 -3.00 -5.46
C SER A 66 -9.26 -2.89 -3.95
N LYS A 67 -10.33 -2.84 -3.13
CA LYS A 67 -10.25 -2.82 -1.67
C LYS A 67 -9.52 -4.05 -1.12
N ARG A 68 -9.90 -5.25 -1.57
CA ARG A 68 -9.22 -6.51 -1.16
C ARG A 68 -7.74 -6.54 -1.56
N ASN A 69 -7.41 -6.02 -2.74
CA ASN A 69 -6.02 -5.93 -3.17
C ASN A 69 -5.24 -4.92 -2.32
N MET A 70 -5.87 -3.80 -1.96
CA MET A 70 -5.26 -2.79 -1.10
C MET A 70 -4.98 -3.32 0.31
N GLU A 71 -5.89 -4.11 0.89
CA GLU A 71 -5.67 -4.78 2.19
C GLU A 71 -4.45 -5.72 2.15
N LYS A 72 -4.29 -6.49 1.06
CA LYS A 72 -3.10 -7.33 0.85
C LYS A 72 -1.83 -6.48 0.71
N THR A 73 -1.90 -5.40 -0.07
CA THR A 73 -0.79 -4.48 -0.27
C THR A 73 -0.36 -3.84 1.05
N LYS A 74 -1.29 -3.40 1.89
CA LYS A 74 -1.02 -2.89 3.25
C LYS A 74 -0.23 -3.89 4.09
N ALA A 75 -0.66 -5.16 4.13
CA ALA A 75 0.06 -6.20 4.87
C ALA A 75 1.48 -6.45 4.33
N GLN A 76 1.68 -6.38 3.00
CA GLN A 76 3.01 -6.48 2.39
C GLN A 76 3.91 -5.30 2.75
N ILE A 77 3.35 -4.09 2.81
CA ILE A 77 4.06 -2.87 3.20
C ILE A 77 4.45 -2.91 4.67
N GLU A 78 3.58 -3.38 5.56
CA GLU A 78 3.90 -3.56 6.97
C GLU A 78 5.11 -4.49 7.15
N LYS A 79 5.13 -5.62 6.43
CA LYS A 79 6.27 -6.55 6.42
C LYS A 79 7.53 -5.91 5.84
N PHE A 80 7.42 -5.15 4.75
CA PHE A 80 8.54 -4.42 4.16
C PHE A 80 9.12 -3.42 5.18
N THR A 81 8.27 -2.70 5.90
CA THR A 81 8.65 -1.72 6.91
C THR A 81 9.36 -2.35 8.10
N GLU A 82 8.88 -3.51 8.55
CA GLU A 82 9.55 -4.28 9.61
C GLU A 82 10.97 -4.68 9.20
N ASN A 83 11.16 -5.11 7.95
CA ASN A 83 12.48 -5.42 7.43
C ASN A 83 13.40 -4.18 7.37
N LEU A 84 12.88 -3.02 6.98
CA LEU A 84 13.66 -1.77 7.00
C LEU A 84 14.10 -1.38 8.41
N LYS A 85 13.22 -1.50 9.41
CA LYS A 85 13.57 -1.26 10.82
C LYS A 85 14.68 -2.19 11.29
N ASN A 86 14.63 -3.47 10.91
CA ASN A 86 15.65 -4.45 11.28
C ASN A 86 17.01 -4.12 10.64
N LEU A 87 17.03 -3.60 9.41
CA LEU A 87 18.25 -3.13 8.74
C LEU A 87 18.85 -1.89 9.41
N GLU A 88 18.01 -0.95 9.86
CA GLU A 88 18.46 0.24 10.62
C GLU A 88 19.10 -0.14 11.97
N VAL A 89 18.49 -1.07 12.70
CA VAL A 89 19.02 -1.55 14.00
C VAL A 89 20.34 -2.30 13.80
N GLY A 90 20.43 -3.17 12.77
CA GLY A 90 21.65 -3.89 12.43
C GLY A 90 22.81 -2.99 12.01
N SER A 91 22.51 -1.91 11.25
CA SER A 91 23.48 -0.87 10.88
C SER A 91 24.01 -0.11 12.10
N SER A 92 23.15 0.30 13.03
CA SER A 92 23.58 1.04 14.24
C SER A 92 24.44 0.21 15.21
N THR A 93 24.27 -1.12 15.24
CA THR A 93 25.12 -2.00 16.06
C THR A 93 26.50 -2.27 15.46
N ALA A 94 26.65 -2.15 14.14
CA ALA A 94 27.93 -2.36 13.45
C ALA A 94 28.85 -1.14 13.53
N ASP A 95 28.29 0.08 13.58
CA ASP A 95 29.06 1.33 13.71
C ASP A 95 29.50 1.65 15.16
N SER A 96 29.11 0.82 16.14
CA SER A 96 29.38 1.01 17.57
C SER A 96 30.49 0.10 18.14
N LEU A 97 31.21 -0.63 17.29
CA LEU A 97 32.33 -1.53 17.63
C LEU A 97 33.60 -1.14 16.87
#